data_AF-E3GCC3-F1
#
_entry.id   AF-E3GCC3-F1
#
_cell.length_a   1.000
_cell.length_b   1.000
_cell.length_c   1.000
_cell.angle_alpha   90.00
_cell.angle_beta   90.00
_cell.angle_gamma   90.00
#
_symmetry.space_group_name_H-M   'P 1'
#
loop_
_entity.id
_entity.type
_entity.pdbx_description
1 polymer ?
#
loop_
_entity_poly.entity_id
_entity_poly.type
_entity_poly.pdbx_seq_one_letter_code
_entity_poly.pdbx_strand_id
1 'polypeptide(L)'
;MRKEISITSPDNYLATIQFRLDEMTNNNVDQEDSHEETLRYHTLTWVNAVSSNGKKIAFIAPVFLVRCLNPVTRPAYVLPPSCELPEPFTTDIPSLCHILLNELQRLGMMKRYEGLKNTLELIKQNWLKEKLVLANWYLLMSGENYWIYSNQSTCDDNVLDSEITRCLQAHGHLHSEIDACVFFSHFGCWSTTPYFSDNLSDSD
;
A
#
# COMPACT_ATOMS: atom_id res chain seq x y z
N MET A 1 1.27 -30.52 -12.28
CA MET A 1 2.52 -30.28 -11.52
C MET A 1 2.15 -29.39 -10.35
N ARG A 2 2.14 -29.90 -9.10
CA ARG A 2 1.96 -29.01 -7.94
C ARG A 2 3.26 -28.21 -7.82
N LYS A 3 3.21 -26.88 -7.98
CA LYS A 3 4.34 -26.01 -7.61
C LYS A 3 4.71 -26.39 -6.18
N GLU A 4 5.97 -26.75 -5.94
CA GLU A 4 6.46 -26.91 -4.57
C GLU A 4 6.31 -25.55 -3.89
N ILE A 5 5.38 -25.50 -2.94
CA ILE A 5 5.14 -24.30 -2.16
C ILE A 5 6.32 -24.18 -1.20
N SER A 6 7.21 -23.24 -1.46
CA SER A 6 8.33 -22.95 -0.56
C SER A 6 7.80 -22.26 0.68
N ILE A 7 7.89 -22.97 1.81
CA ILE A 7 7.48 -22.48 3.13
C ILE A 7 8.74 -21.94 3.83
N THR A 8 8.67 -20.73 4.38
CA THR A 8 9.80 -20.06 5.03
C THR A 8 9.42 -19.46 6.39
N SER A 9 10.41 -19.03 7.18
CA SER A 9 10.17 -18.34 8.45
C SER A 9 9.55 -16.95 8.22
N PRO A 10 8.87 -16.36 9.22
CA PRO A 10 8.32 -14.99 9.11
C PRO A 10 9.35 -13.91 8.77
N ASP A 11 10.56 -14.02 9.30
CA ASP A 11 11.63 -13.06 9.06
C ASP A 11 12.12 -13.17 7.61
N ASN A 12 12.32 -14.39 7.13
CA ASN A 12 12.68 -14.63 5.73
C ASN A 12 11.56 -14.22 4.78
N TYR A 13 10.29 -14.39 5.18
CA TYR A 13 9.13 -13.94 4.42
C TYR A 13 9.15 -12.41 4.26
N LEU A 14 9.26 -11.67 5.36
CA LEU A 14 9.37 -10.21 5.34
C LEU A 14 10.58 -9.74 4.52
N ALA A 15 11.76 -10.33 4.76
CA ALA A 15 12.98 -9.98 4.03
C ALA A 15 12.86 -10.23 2.53
N THR A 16 12.23 -11.34 2.12
CA THR A 16 12.00 -11.66 0.70
C THR A 16 11.07 -10.64 0.05
N ILE A 17 10.01 -10.22 0.74
CA ILE A 17 9.06 -9.24 0.20
C ILE A 17 9.68 -7.85 0.15
N GLN A 18 10.42 -7.45 1.18
CA GLN A 18 11.18 -6.20 1.20
C GLN A 18 12.16 -6.16 0.03
N PHE A 19 12.95 -7.22 -0.17
CA PHE A 19 13.90 -7.30 -1.27
C PHE A 19 13.24 -7.10 -2.64
N ARG A 20 12.11 -7.77 -2.89
CA ARG A 20 11.37 -7.62 -4.16
C ARG A 20 10.79 -6.21 -4.33
N LEU A 21 10.33 -5.59 -3.24
CA LEU A 21 9.82 -4.22 -3.27
C LEU A 21 10.95 -3.23 -3.55
N ASP A 22 12.10 -3.39 -2.91
CA ASP A 22 13.28 -2.56 -3.12
C ASP A 22 13.79 -2.68 -4.55
N GLU A 23 13.89 -3.89 -5.09
CA GLU A 23 14.29 -4.14 -6.48
C GLU A 23 13.38 -3.40 -7.46
N MET A 24 12.05 -3.55 -7.34
CA MET A 24 11.10 -2.86 -8.21
C MET A 24 11.13 -1.34 -8.03
N THR A 25 11.28 -0.86 -6.79
CA THR A 25 11.32 0.59 -6.51
C THR A 25 12.57 1.22 -7.11
N ASN A 26 13.74 0.61 -6.88
CA ASN A 26 15.01 1.10 -7.44
C ASN A 26 14.96 1.08 -8.97
N ASN A 27 14.43 0.01 -9.58
CA ASN A 27 14.27 -0.03 -11.04
C ASN A 27 13.40 1.11 -11.57
N ASN A 28 12.27 1.43 -10.91
CA ASN A 28 11.40 2.53 -11.33
C ASN A 28 12.07 3.89 -11.14
N VAL A 29 12.85 4.07 -10.07
CA VAL A 29 13.62 5.30 -9.83
C VAL A 29 14.73 5.47 -10.89
N ASP A 30 15.48 4.41 -11.18
CA ASP A 30 16.54 4.40 -12.19
C ASP A 30 16.00 4.66 -13.61
N GLN A 31 14.72 4.33 -13.86
CA GLN A 31 14.02 4.57 -15.11
C GLN A 31 13.28 5.92 -15.15
N GLU A 32 13.38 6.74 -14.12
CA GLU A 32 12.66 8.03 -13.97
C GLU A 32 11.12 7.89 -13.93
N ASP A 33 10.61 6.68 -13.68
CA ASP A 33 9.18 6.39 -13.48
C ASP A 33 8.71 6.65 -12.04
N SER A 34 9.66 6.81 -11.10
CA SER A 34 9.43 7.12 -9.69
C SER A 34 10.52 8.04 -9.14
N HIS A 35 10.33 8.55 -7.91
CA HIS A 35 11.29 9.41 -7.22
C HIS A 35 11.97 8.71 -6.04
N GLU A 36 13.21 9.09 -5.71
CA GLU A 36 13.98 8.49 -4.60
C GLU A 36 13.23 8.56 -3.25
N GLU A 37 12.42 9.59 -3.03
CA GLU A 37 11.58 9.79 -1.86
C GLU A 37 10.61 8.63 -1.62
N THR A 38 10.18 7.92 -2.67
CA THR A 38 9.33 6.72 -2.58
C THR A 38 9.96 5.65 -1.69
N LEU A 39 11.29 5.53 -1.67
CA LEU A 39 12.03 4.56 -0.84
C LEU A 39 11.71 4.71 0.66
N ARG A 40 11.37 5.94 1.11
CA ARG A 40 11.01 6.20 2.51
C ARG A 40 9.66 5.58 2.91
N TYR A 41 8.78 5.35 1.94
CA TYR A 41 7.46 4.75 2.15
C TYR A 41 7.48 3.23 2.01
N HIS A 42 8.46 2.68 1.29
CA HIS A 42 8.55 1.26 0.95
C HIS A 42 9.28 0.40 2.00
N THR A 43 9.50 0.90 3.22
CA THR A 43 9.93 0.06 4.35
C THR A 43 8.73 -0.72 4.91
N LEU A 44 8.85 -2.04 5.02
CA LEU A 44 7.80 -2.93 5.53
C LEU A 44 8.07 -3.39 6.97
N THR A 45 7.00 -3.73 7.69
CA THR A 45 7.09 -4.29 9.04
C THR A 45 5.92 -5.22 9.34
N TRP A 46 6.10 -6.11 10.31
CA TRP A 46 5.01 -6.92 10.86
C TRP A 46 4.06 -6.06 11.71
N VAL A 47 2.77 -6.25 11.46
CA VAL A 47 1.65 -5.66 12.19
C VAL A 47 0.81 -6.77 12.77
N ASN A 48 0.44 -6.62 14.04
CA ASN A 48 -0.51 -7.49 14.71
C ASN A 48 -1.82 -6.73 14.89
N ALA A 49 -2.91 -7.31 14.40
CA ALA A 49 -4.23 -6.72 14.52
C ALA A 49 -5.27 -7.78 14.93
N VAL A 50 -6.46 -7.29 15.25
CA VAL A 50 -7.64 -8.13 15.41
C VAL A 50 -8.50 -7.87 14.17
N SER A 51 -8.75 -8.90 13.35
CA SER A 51 -9.66 -8.76 12.24
C SER A 51 -11.08 -8.56 12.73
N SER A 52 -11.94 -8.12 11.83
CA SER A 52 -13.31 -7.69 12.14
C SER A 52 -14.24 -8.77 12.70
N ASN A 53 -13.82 -10.04 12.66
CA ASN A 53 -14.48 -11.20 13.30
C ASN A 53 -13.84 -11.62 14.64
N GLY A 54 -12.96 -10.80 15.21
CA GLY A 54 -12.25 -11.08 16.45
C GLY A 54 -11.03 -12.01 16.32
N LYS A 55 -10.72 -12.52 15.11
CA LYS A 55 -9.54 -13.35 14.88
C LYS A 55 -8.28 -12.49 14.96
N LYS A 56 -7.28 -13.00 15.68
CA LYS A 56 -5.95 -12.37 15.77
C LYS A 56 -5.19 -12.66 14.48
N ILE A 57 -4.66 -11.62 13.85
CA ILE A 57 -3.93 -11.73 12.58
C ILE A 57 -2.58 -11.00 12.68
N ALA A 58 -1.58 -11.57 12.02
CA ALA A 58 -0.28 -10.96 11.81
C ALA A 58 -0.06 -10.83 10.30
N PHE A 59 0.29 -9.63 9.83
CA PHE A 59 0.52 -9.33 8.42
C PHE A 59 1.57 -8.23 8.25
N ILE A 60 2.12 -8.10 7.05
CA ILE A 60 3.10 -7.05 6.74
C ILE A 60 2.40 -5.79 6.23
N ALA A 61 2.93 -4.62 6.59
CA ALA A 61 2.45 -3.33 6.11
C ALA A 61 3.60 -2.32 5.99
N PRO A 62 3.44 -1.27 5.16
CA PRO A 62 4.33 -0.12 5.17
C PRO A 62 4.46 0.53 6.55
N VAL A 63 5.69 0.80 6.98
CA VAL A 63 6.01 1.39 8.30
C VAL A 63 5.36 2.75 8.48
N PHE A 64 5.25 3.56 7.42
CA PHE A 64 4.65 4.89 7.53
C PHE A 64 3.17 4.82 7.92
N LEU A 65 2.42 3.85 7.38
CA LEU A 65 1.01 3.63 7.75
C LEU A 65 0.90 3.26 9.24
N VAL A 66 1.79 2.40 9.73
CA VAL A 66 1.83 2.00 11.15
C VAL A 66 2.08 3.21 12.05
N ARG A 67 2.96 4.14 11.64
CA ARG A 67 3.26 5.36 12.39
C ARG A 67 2.05 6.29 12.45
N CYS A 68 1.33 6.45 11.34
CA CYS A 68 0.13 7.30 11.25
C CYS A 68 -0.98 6.86 12.20
N LEU A 69 -1.07 5.56 12.51
CA LEU A 69 -2.15 4.98 13.30
C LEU A 69 -1.87 4.92 14.81
N ASN A 70 -0.69 5.37 15.25
CA ASN A 70 -0.22 5.33 16.65
C ASN A 70 -0.07 3.87 17.17
N PRO A 71 0.84 3.52 18.09
CA PRO A 71 1.12 2.13 18.48
C PRO A 71 0.02 1.42 19.29
N VAL A 72 -1.22 1.90 19.28
CA VAL A 72 -2.31 1.42 20.15
C VAL A 72 -2.74 -0.01 19.82
N THR A 73 -2.39 -0.51 18.62
CA THR A 73 -2.70 -1.88 18.18
C THR A 73 -1.50 -2.80 18.35
N ARG A 74 -1.08 -3.11 19.57
CA ARG A 74 -0.28 -4.32 19.80
C ARG A 74 -0.70 -5.03 21.06
N PRO A 75 -1.61 -5.99 20.97
CA PRO A 75 -1.34 -7.24 21.63
C PRO A 75 -0.14 -7.88 20.90
N ALA A 76 0.95 -8.15 21.62
CA ALA A 76 2.03 -8.97 21.10
C ALA A 76 1.52 -10.41 20.94
N TYR A 77 1.07 -10.77 19.74
CA TYR A 77 0.78 -12.16 19.41
C TYR A 77 1.93 -12.74 18.59
N VAL A 78 2.13 -14.05 18.69
CA VAL A 78 3.24 -14.75 18.06
C VAL A 78 3.07 -14.73 16.54
N LEU A 79 4.14 -14.42 15.82
CA LEU A 79 4.19 -14.54 14.37
C LEU A 79 3.80 -15.97 13.94
N PRO A 80 3.22 -16.16 12.74
CA PRO A 80 2.95 -17.50 12.24
C PRO A 80 4.26 -18.32 12.25
N PRO A 81 4.24 -19.63 12.52
CA PRO A 81 5.47 -20.43 12.54
C PRO A 81 6.15 -20.50 11.16
N SER A 82 5.38 -20.32 10.09
CA SER A 82 5.87 -20.27 8.72
C SER A 82 4.89 -19.58 7.77
N CYS A 83 5.37 -19.18 6.59
CA CYS A 83 4.60 -18.52 5.54
C CYS A 83 4.97 -19.09 4.17
N GLU A 84 3.97 -19.21 3.29
CA GLU A 84 4.18 -19.54 1.87
C GLU A 84 4.70 -18.31 1.14
N LEU A 85 5.75 -18.45 0.33
CA LEU A 85 6.27 -17.34 -0.46
C LEU A 85 5.22 -16.84 -1.48
N PRO A 86 5.07 -15.52 -1.63
CA PRO A 86 4.15 -14.98 -2.61
C PRO A 86 4.64 -15.24 -4.03
N GLU A 87 3.69 -15.23 -4.97
CA GLU A 87 4.04 -15.18 -6.39
C GLU A 87 4.88 -13.91 -6.68
N PRO A 88 5.76 -13.96 -7.69
CA PRO A 88 6.54 -12.79 -8.11
C PRO A 88 5.64 -11.60 -8.46
N PHE A 89 6.15 -10.38 -8.23
CA PHE A 89 5.44 -9.17 -8.66
C PHE A 89 5.45 -9.11 -10.18
N THR A 90 4.30 -8.76 -10.77
CA THR A 90 4.19 -8.52 -12.21
C THR A 90 4.28 -7.03 -12.47
N THR A 91 4.57 -6.62 -13.71
CA THR A 91 4.82 -5.21 -14.07
C THR A 91 3.55 -4.42 -14.36
N ASP A 92 2.40 -5.08 -14.48
CA ASP A 92 1.09 -4.50 -14.83
C ASP A 92 0.34 -3.92 -13.62
N ILE A 93 0.77 -4.27 -12.42
CA ILE A 93 0.17 -3.84 -11.16
C ILE A 93 1.29 -3.31 -10.24
N PRO A 94 1.09 -2.18 -9.55
CA PRO A 94 2.11 -1.65 -8.64
C PRO A 94 2.47 -2.63 -7.52
N SER A 95 3.73 -2.63 -7.09
CA SER A 95 4.26 -3.62 -6.14
C SER A 95 3.51 -3.64 -4.80
N LEU A 96 3.10 -2.48 -4.27
CA LEU A 96 2.30 -2.39 -3.05
C LEU A 96 0.97 -3.15 -3.17
N CYS A 97 0.35 -3.14 -4.36
CA CYS A 97 -0.90 -3.85 -4.62
C CYS A 97 -0.71 -5.37 -4.55
N HIS A 98 0.37 -5.88 -5.13
CA HIS A 98 0.71 -7.31 -5.03
C HIS A 98 0.91 -7.74 -3.58
N ILE A 99 1.59 -6.92 -2.78
CA ILE A 99 1.88 -7.25 -1.38
C ILE A 99 0.59 -7.41 -0.59
N LEU A 100 -0.34 -6.45 -0.67
CA LEU A 100 -1.61 -6.58 0.06
C LEU A 100 -2.43 -7.78 -0.44
N LEU A 101 -2.51 -8.01 -1.76
CA LEU A 101 -3.22 -9.18 -2.31
C LEU A 101 -2.64 -10.50 -1.80
N ASN A 102 -1.31 -10.63 -1.78
CA ASN A 102 -0.63 -11.81 -1.25
C ASN A 102 -0.92 -12.00 0.24
N GLU A 103 -0.96 -10.92 1.02
CA GLU A 103 -1.32 -10.98 2.44
C GLU A 103 -2.77 -11.40 2.65
N LEU A 104 -3.71 -10.92 1.84
CA LEU A 104 -5.10 -11.34 1.91
C LEU A 104 -5.24 -12.84 1.61
N GLN A 105 -4.51 -13.34 0.60
CA GLN A 105 -4.49 -14.77 0.29
C GLN A 105 -3.89 -15.58 1.44
N ARG A 106 -2.74 -15.18 1.98
CA ARG A 106 -2.07 -15.84 3.10
C ARG A 106 -2.94 -15.90 4.36
N LEU A 107 -3.70 -14.83 4.62
CA LEU A 107 -4.64 -14.75 5.76
C LEU A 107 -5.93 -15.55 5.53
N GLY A 108 -6.15 -16.09 4.33
CA GLY A 108 -7.37 -16.81 3.93
C GLY A 108 -8.57 -15.88 3.69
N MET A 109 -8.34 -14.59 3.44
CA MET A 109 -9.37 -13.58 3.22
C MET A 109 -9.84 -13.53 1.77
N MET A 110 -10.18 -14.69 1.19
CA MET A 110 -10.37 -14.86 -0.26
C MET A 110 -11.45 -13.93 -0.86
N LYS A 111 -12.55 -13.68 -0.14
CA LYS A 111 -13.58 -12.74 -0.62
C LYS A 111 -13.05 -11.30 -0.77
N ARG A 112 -12.18 -10.86 0.14
CA ARG A 112 -11.54 -9.53 0.09
C ARG A 112 -10.48 -9.50 -1.00
N TYR A 113 -9.69 -10.57 -1.12
CA TYR A 113 -8.74 -10.75 -2.20
C TYR A 113 -9.41 -10.65 -3.57
N GLU A 114 -10.49 -11.39 -3.81
CA GLU A 114 -11.23 -11.39 -5.08
C GLU A 114 -11.82 -10.00 -5.38
N GLY A 115 -12.49 -9.37 -4.41
CA GLY A 115 -13.08 -8.04 -4.60
C GLY A 115 -12.04 -6.97 -4.91
N LEU A 116 -10.92 -6.95 -4.17
CA LEU A 116 -9.85 -6.00 -4.40
C LEU A 116 -9.13 -6.27 -5.73
N LYS A 117 -8.79 -7.53 -6.03
CA LYS A 117 -8.15 -7.91 -7.29
C LYS A 117 -8.99 -7.49 -8.50
N ASN A 118 -10.28 -7.82 -8.51
CA ASN A 118 -11.17 -7.44 -9.60
C ASN A 118 -11.23 -5.91 -9.76
N THR A 119 -11.23 -5.16 -8.66
CA THR A 119 -11.22 -3.69 -8.72
C THR A 119 -9.92 -3.15 -9.31
N LEU A 120 -8.77 -3.71 -8.89
CA LEU A 120 -7.46 -3.31 -9.40
C LEU A 120 -7.32 -3.57 -10.91
N GLU A 121 -7.93 -4.63 -11.42
CA GLU A 121 -7.96 -4.94 -12.86
C GLU A 121 -8.85 -3.96 -13.65
N LEU A 122 -9.81 -3.31 -13.01
CA LEU A 122 -10.69 -2.30 -13.66
C LEU A 122 -10.10 -0.89 -13.66
N ILE A 123 -9.23 -0.56 -12.70
CA ILE A 123 -8.61 0.76 -12.57
C ILE A 123 -7.52 0.92 -13.62
N LYS A 124 -7.59 2.01 -14.40
CA LYS A 124 -6.58 2.31 -15.43
C LYS A 124 -5.32 2.95 -14.85
N GLN A 125 -5.48 3.72 -13.79
CA GLN A 125 -4.44 4.56 -13.24
C GLN A 125 -3.68 3.87 -12.10
N ASN A 126 -2.36 3.69 -12.25
CA ASN A 126 -1.53 3.04 -11.23
C ASN A 126 -1.54 3.80 -9.89
N TRP A 127 -1.55 5.12 -9.92
CA TRP A 127 -1.65 5.94 -8.72
C TRP A 127 -2.92 5.65 -7.90
N LEU A 128 -4.05 5.41 -8.57
CA LEU A 128 -5.30 5.11 -7.90
C LEU A 128 -5.32 3.68 -7.35
N LYS A 129 -4.66 2.73 -8.05
CA LYS A 129 -4.44 1.38 -7.53
C LYS A 129 -3.65 1.41 -6.20
N GLU A 130 -2.55 2.16 -6.15
CA GLU A 130 -1.75 2.30 -4.93
C GLU A 130 -2.55 2.98 -3.82
N LYS A 131 -3.24 4.09 -4.13
CA LYS A 131 -4.07 4.81 -3.16
C LYS A 131 -5.16 3.92 -2.57
N LEU A 132 -5.84 3.13 -3.41
CA LEU A 132 -6.85 2.16 -2.99
C LEU A 132 -6.28 1.11 -2.03
N VAL A 133 -5.11 0.57 -2.36
CA VAL A 133 -4.47 -0.48 -1.57
C VAL A 133 -4.00 0.05 -0.22
N LEU A 134 -3.38 1.24 -0.19
CA LEU A 134 -2.97 1.89 1.05
C LEU A 134 -4.18 2.16 1.97
N ALA A 135 -5.31 2.61 1.42
CA ALA A 135 -6.55 2.79 2.16
C ALA A 135 -7.12 1.46 2.71
N ASN A 136 -7.12 0.38 1.91
CA ASN A 136 -7.56 -0.93 2.38
C ASN A 136 -6.61 -1.55 3.41
N TRP A 137 -5.31 -1.25 3.33
CA TRP A 137 -4.35 -1.61 4.37
C TRP A 137 -4.70 -0.96 5.71
N TYR A 138 -5.02 0.33 5.68
CA TYR A 138 -5.51 1.07 6.85
C TYR A 138 -6.78 0.41 7.44
N LEU A 139 -7.75 0.07 6.59
CA LEU A 139 -8.99 -0.61 7.03
C LEU A 139 -8.70 -1.97 7.66
N LEU A 140 -7.74 -2.73 7.09
CA LEU A 140 -7.28 -4.00 7.66
C LEU A 140 -6.63 -3.81 9.04
N MET A 141 -5.75 -2.81 9.19
CA MET A 141 -5.08 -2.49 10.46
C MET A 141 -6.07 -2.05 11.53
N SER A 142 -7.09 -1.29 11.14
CA SER A 142 -8.12 -0.78 12.05
C SER A 142 -9.14 -1.84 12.47
N GLY A 143 -9.09 -3.04 11.88
CA GLY A 143 -10.04 -4.11 12.16
C GLY A 143 -11.43 -3.85 11.60
N GLU A 144 -11.57 -2.90 10.67
CA GLU A 144 -12.85 -2.50 10.11
C GLU A 144 -13.49 -3.63 9.29
N ASN A 145 -14.82 -3.71 9.36
CA ASN A 145 -15.60 -4.62 8.52
C ASN A 145 -15.77 -4.09 7.10
N TYR A 146 -15.55 -2.79 6.90
CA TYR A 146 -15.68 -2.10 5.63
C TYR A 146 -14.38 -2.20 4.81
N TRP A 147 -14.54 -2.38 3.50
CA TRP A 147 -13.48 -2.49 2.51
C TRP A 147 -13.89 -1.68 1.29
N ILE A 148 -12.92 -1.03 0.65
CA ILE A 148 -13.16 -0.23 -0.53
C ILE A 148 -12.82 -1.10 -1.74
N TYR A 149 -13.83 -1.45 -2.53
CA TYR A 149 -13.68 -2.14 -3.82
C TYR A 149 -14.95 -1.90 -4.66
N SER A 150 -14.81 -1.97 -5.98
CA SER A 150 -15.95 -1.89 -6.90
C SER A 150 -16.65 -3.24 -7.00
N ASN A 151 -17.98 -3.25 -6.83
CA ASN A 151 -18.83 -4.41 -7.13
C ASN A 151 -19.43 -4.36 -8.54
N GLN A 152 -19.06 -3.35 -9.35
CA GLN A 152 -19.62 -3.10 -10.67
C GLN A 152 -18.68 -3.62 -11.76
N SER A 153 -19.24 -3.93 -12.94
CA SER A 153 -18.48 -4.33 -14.12
C SER A 153 -17.63 -3.21 -14.72
N THR A 154 -17.79 -1.97 -14.21
CA THR A 154 -17.03 -0.79 -14.58
C THR A 154 -16.65 -0.03 -13.30
N CYS A 155 -15.41 0.44 -13.19
CA CYS A 155 -14.98 1.30 -12.10
C CYS A 155 -14.93 2.75 -12.60
N ASP A 156 -15.60 3.67 -11.89
CA ASP A 156 -15.43 5.11 -12.09
C ASP A 156 -14.32 5.59 -11.14
N ASP A 157 -13.17 5.89 -11.71
CA ASP A 157 -11.97 6.32 -10.99
C ASP A 157 -12.24 7.54 -10.08
N ASN A 158 -13.13 8.47 -10.48
CA ASN A 158 -13.46 9.65 -9.67
C ASN A 158 -14.32 9.30 -8.46
N VAL A 159 -15.27 8.39 -8.63
CA VAL A 159 -16.11 7.90 -7.53
C VAL A 159 -15.26 7.14 -6.53
N LEU A 160 -14.33 6.31 -7.01
CA LEU A 160 -13.44 5.54 -6.17
C LEU A 160 -12.47 6.44 -5.38
N ASP A 161 -11.84 7.43 -6.03
CA ASP A 161 -10.97 8.39 -5.34
C ASP A 161 -11.74 9.21 -4.30
N SER A 162 -12.99 9.59 -4.60
CA SER A 162 -13.87 10.26 -3.64
C SER A 162 -14.21 9.37 -2.44
N GLU A 163 -14.45 8.08 -2.65
CA GLU A 163 -14.71 7.11 -1.58
C GLU A 163 -13.48 6.89 -0.69
N ILE A 164 -12.30 6.76 -1.29
CA ILE A 164 -11.01 6.68 -0.58
C ILE A 164 -10.79 7.96 0.25
N THR A 165 -10.96 9.13 -0.37
CA THR A 165 -10.81 10.42 0.29
C THR A 165 -11.76 10.52 1.48
N ARG A 166 -13.04 10.18 1.32
CA ARG A 166 -14.03 10.17 2.40
C ARG A 166 -13.65 9.22 3.54
N CYS A 167 -13.09 8.05 3.22
CA CYS A 167 -12.60 7.10 4.22
C CYS A 167 -11.45 7.68 5.05
N LEU A 168 -10.52 8.39 4.40
CA LEU A 168 -9.30 8.92 5.02
C LEU A 168 -9.49 10.31 5.63
N GLN A 169 -10.58 11.02 5.34
CA GLN A 169 -10.87 12.37 5.84
C GLN A 169 -10.82 12.51 7.37
N ALA A 170 -11.17 11.45 8.11
CA ALA A 170 -11.09 11.44 9.57
C ALA A 170 -9.64 11.39 10.10
N HIS A 171 -8.66 11.10 9.24
CA HIS A 171 -7.26 10.90 9.56
C HIS A 171 -6.36 11.77 8.66
N GLY A 172 -6.43 13.10 8.84
CA GLY A 172 -5.73 14.05 7.98
C GLY A 172 -4.23 13.77 7.78
N HIS A 173 -3.53 13.31 8.82
CA HIS A 173 -2.11 12.92 8.70
C HIS A 173 -1.93 11.67 7.82
N LEU A 174 -2.74 10.62 8.04
CA LEU A 174 -2.72 9.41 7.21
C LEU A 174 -3.02 9.71 5.75
N HIS A 175 -4.03 10.55 5.50
CA HIS A 175 -4.40 10.97 4.15
C HIS A 175 -3.22 11.66 3.44
N SER A 176 -2.57 12.60 4.12
CA SER A 176 -1.42 13.33 3.59
C SER A 176 -0.22 12.42 3.28
N GLU A 177 0.07 11.44 4.14
CA GLU A 177 1.19 10.51 3.93
C GLU A 177 0.91 9.53 2.78
N ILE A 178 -0.34 9.09 2.62
CA ILE A 178 -0.76 8.29 1.47
C ILE A 178 -0.64 9.09 0.17
N ASP A 179 -1.14 10.32 0.14
CA ASP A 179 -1.03 11.18 -1.03
C ASP A 179 0.43 11.47 -1.38
N ALA A 180 1.29 11.70 -0.37
CA ALA A 180 2.72 11.89 -0.60
C ALA A 180 3.40 10.63 -1.15
N CYS A 181 3.10 9.45 -0.60
CA CYS A 181 3.58 8.17 -1.14
C CYS A 181 3.22 8.03 -2.63
N VAL A 182 1.93 8.16 -2.97
CA VAL A 182 1.42 8.03 -4.34
C VAL A 182 2.01 9.10 -5.26
N PHE A 183 2.22 10.30 -4.74
CA PHE A 183 2.83 11.41 -5.46
C PHE A 183 4.25 11.07 -5.90
N PHE A 184 5.11 10.63 -4.97
CA PHE A 184 6.49 10.25 -5.30
C PHE A 184 6.56 8.99 -6.15
N SER A 185 5.59 8.07 -6.00
CA SER A 185 5.47 6.89 -6.85
C SER A 185 5.17 7.21 -8.32
N HIS A 186 4.42 8.27 -8.64
CA HIS A 186 3.80 8.43 -9.96
C HIS A 186 3.82 9.82 -10.61
N PHE A 187 4.03 10.91 -9.86
CA PHE A 187 3.80 12.27 -10.36
C PHE A 187 4.98 13.23 -10.22
N GLY A 188 5.90 12.95 -9.29
CA GLY A 188 7.30 13.37 -9.34
C GLY A 188 7.70 14.85 -9.46
N CYS A 189 6.77 15.81 -9.54
CA CYS A 189 7.08 17.25 -9.63
C CYS A 189 6.57 18.04 -8.41
N TRP A 190 7.13 17.82 -7.21
CA TRP A 190 6.84 18.70 -6.07
C TRP A 190 7.88 19.82 -6.10
N SER A 191 7.54 20.98 -6.67
CA SER A 191 8.35 22.17 -6.39
C SER A 191 8.13 22.55 -4.93
N THR A 192 9.05 22.18 -4.05
CA THR A 192 9.10 22.72 -2.68
C THR A 192 9.67 24.13 -2.65
N THR A 193 10.04 24.71 -3.80
CA THR A 193 10.42 26.12 -3.92
C THR A 193 9.16 26.97 -4.06
N PRO A 194 8.84 27.87 -3.10
CA PRO A 194 7.98 29.00 -3.41
C PRO A 194 8.64 29.76 -4.56
N TYR A 195 7.92 29.97 -5.66
CA TYR A 195 8.31 30.99 -6.62
C TYR A 195 8.27 32.33 -5.88
N PHE A 196 9.42 32.78 -5.38
CA PHE A 196 9.63 34.20 -5.18
C PHE A 196 9.70 34.83 -6.57
N SER A 197 8.57 35.38 -7.01
CA SER A 197 8.57 36.33 -8.11
C SER A 197 9.27 37.60 -7.62
N ASP A 198 10.58 37.67 -7.75
CA ASP A 198 11.31 38.94 -7.68
C ASP A 198 11.02 39.71 -8.98
N ASN A 199 9.82 40.30 -9.03
CA ASN A 199 9.50 41.43 -9.89
C ASN A 199 9.45 42.67 -9.01
N LEU A 200 10.63 43.24 -8.74
CA LEU A 200 10.86 44.67 -8.48
C LEU A 200 12.16 44.96 -9.24
N SER A 201 12.15 45.40 -10.48
CA SER A 201 11.90 46.79 -10.90
C SER A 201 12.43 47.83 -9.90
N ASP A 202 13.75 47.99 -9.88
CA ASP A 202 14.41 49.28 -9.59
C ASP A 202 15.51 49.38 -10.68
N SER A 203 15.27 50.06 -11.79
CA SER A 203 15.44 51.51 -11.95
C SER A 203 16.78 52.00 -11.39
N ASP A 204 17.81 51.96 -12.24
CA ASP A 204 18.69 53.10 -12.55
C ASP A 204 19.51 52.82 -13.83
#